data_AF-A0A6C0LAH4-F1
#
_entry.id   AF-A0A6C0LAH4-F1
#
_cell.length_a   1.000
_cell.length_b   1.000
_cell.length_c   1.000
_cell.angle_alpha   90.00
_cell.angle_beta   90.00
_cell.angle_gamma   90.00
#
_symmetry.space_group_name_H-M   'P 1'
#
loop_
_entity.id
_entity.type
_entity.pdbx_description
1 polymer ?
#
loop_
_entity_poly.entity_id
_entity_poly.type
_entity_poly.pdbx_seq_one_letter_code
_entity_poly.pdbx_strand_id
1 'polypeptide(L)'
;MEQVGGMGTLEPLSILFLIIVQLGGRYLKIDLTPAQQKLINNSIFQSIILFSIILMSTKSLTNSIIIIFVIYVFIHILFNEHHKYNILSKKWLYDEKIIVDEKYNKIKEIYIKNINDIVI
;
A
#
# COMPACT_ATOMS: atom_id res chain seq x y z
N MET A 1 -17.65 -15.43 -35.01
CA MET A 1 -17.61 -13.96 -34.88
C MET A 1 -19.04 -13.50 -34.94
N GLU A 2 -19.60 -13.11 -33.80
CA GLU A 2 -20.97 -12.62 -33.75
C GLU A 2 -21.00 -11.33 -32.93
N GLN A 3 -21.10 -10.25 -33.69
CA GLN A 3 -21.73 -8.97 -33.36
C GLN A 3 -21.18 -8.18 -32.17
N VAL A 4 -20.20 -7.33 -32.50
CA VAL A 4 -20.02 -6.01 -31.88
C VAL A 4 -21.27 -5.19 -32.19
N GLY A 5 -22.18 -5.02 -31.23
CA GLY A 5 -23.40 -4.25 -31.43
C GLY A 5 -24.26 -4.15 -30.18
N GLY A 6 -24.11 -3.04 -29.46
CA GLY A 6 -25.05 -2.63 -28.42
C GLY A 6 -24.34 -2.07 -27.20
N MET A 7 -24.07 -0.76 -27.19
CA MET A 7 -24.25 0.00 -25.94
C MET A 7 -25.71 -0.24 -25.53
N GLY A 8 -25.95 -1.27 -24.73
CA GLY A 8 -27.20 -1.43 -24.02
C GLY A 8 -27.47 -0.11 -23.33
N THR A 9 -28.59 0.50 -23.68
CA THR A 9 -29.08 1.77 -23.15
C THR A 9 -28.63 1.96 -21.72
N LEU A 10 -27.58 2.78 -21.50
CA LEU A 10 -27.18 3.13 -20.15
C LEU A 10 -28.39 3.83 -19.55
N GLU A 11 -29.10 3.13 -18.67
CA GLU A 11 -30.32 3.66 -18.07
C GLU A 11 -29.96 5.02 -17.45
N PRO A 12 -30.81 6.05 -17.56
CA PRO A 12 -30.52 7.36 -16.99
C PRO A 12 -30.09 7.29 -15.52
N LEU A 13 -30.59 6.28 -14.80
CA LEU A 13 -30.20 5.95 -13.43
C LEU A 13 -28.74 5.48 -13.30
N SER A 14 -28.25 4.67 -14.23
CA SER A 14 -26.85 4.20 -14.26
C SER A 14 -25.87 5.35 -14.50
N ILE A 15 -26.23 6.29 -15.38
CA ILE A 15 -25.43 7.50 -15.65
C ILE A 15 -25.39 8.39 -14.41
N LEU A 16 -26.55 8.61 -13.78
CA LEU A 16 -26.64 9.37 -12.53
C LEU A 16 -25.82 8.71 -11.41
N PHE A 17 -25.88 7.38 -11.30
CA PHE A 17 -25.12 6.61 -10.33
C PHE A 17 -23.60 6.76 -10.53
N LEU A 18 -23.13 6.68 -11.78
CA LEU A 18 -21.72 6.91 -12.10
C LEU A 18 -21.25 8.31 -11.70
N ILE A 19 -22.07 9.34 -11.93
CA ILE A 19 -21.76 10.72 -11.54
C ILE A 19 -21.73 10.86 -10.01
N ILE A 20 -22.72 10.29 -9.30
CA ILE A 20 -22.79 10.32 -7.83
C ILE A 20 -21.61 9.59 -7.19
N VAL A 21 -21.16 8.46 -7.75
CA VAL A 21 -19.99 7.73 -7.23
C VAL A 21 -18.71 8.55 -7.39
N GLN A 22 -18.51 9.19 -8.54
CA GLN A 22 -17.32 10.01 -8.79
C GLN A 22 -17.28 11.29 -7.93
N LEU A 23 -18.44 11.94 -7.74
CA LEU A 23 -18.56 13.10 -6.85
C LEU A 23 -18.50 12.70 -5.37
N GLY A 24 -19.21 11.64 -5.00
CA GLY A 24 -19.21 11.07 -3.66
C GLY A 24 -17.81 10.66 -3.22
N GLY A 25 -17.04 10.00 -4.08
CA GLY A 25 -15.64 9.61 -3.78
C GLY A 25 -14.71 10.80 -3.49
N ARG A 26 -15.00 11.99 -4.03
CA ARG A 26 -14.18 13.20 -3.84
C ARG A 26 -14.70 14.12 -2.71
N TYR A 27 -16.00 14.11 -2.42
CA TYR A 27 -16.66 15.07 -1.52
C TYR A 27 -17.36 14.45 -0.31
N LEU A 28 -17.59 13.13 -0.26
CA LEU A 28 -17.97 12.45 0.99
C LEU A 28 -16.72 12.31 1.86
N LYS A 29 -16.33 13.41 2.50
CA LYS A 29 -15.64 13.30 3.78
C LYS A 29 -16.67 12.73 4.74
N ILE A 30 -16.66 11.41 4.90
CA ILE A 30 -17.46 10.75 5.92
C ILE A 30 -16.92 11.29 7.25
N ASP A 31 -17.63 12.23 7.86
CA ASP A 31 -17.32 12.73 9.21
C ASP A 31 -17.63 11.62 10.20
N LEU A 32 -16.68 10.71 10.35
CA LEU A 32 -16.72 9.63 11.33
C LEU A 32 -16.61 10.24 12.72
N THR A 33 -17.45 9.76 13.63
CA THR A 33 -17.31 10.14 15.05
C THR A 33 -15.94 9.70 15.59
N PRO A 34 -15.39 10.37 16.62
CA PRO A 34 -14.09 10.01 17.19
C PRO A 34 -13.97 8.54 17.61
N ALA A 35 -15.07 7.96 18.11
CA ALA A 35 -15.13 6.54 18.48
C ALA A 35 -15.01 5.62 17.25
N GLN A 36 -15.71 5.94 16.15
CA GLN A 36 -15.63 5.18 14.90
C GLN A 36 -14.26 5.28 14.25
N GLN A 37 -13.63 6.45 14.30
CA GLN A 37 -12.29 6.63 13.76
C GLN A 37 -11.27 5.81 14.56
N LYS A 38 -11.39 5.76 15.88
CA LYS A 38 -10.54 4.91 16.72
C LYS A 38 -10.76 3.41 16.46
N LEU A 39 -11.99 3.00 16.16
CA LEU A 39 -12.31 1.63 15.77
C LEU A 39 -11.65 1.27 14.42
N ILE A 40 -11.82 2.11 13.40
CA ILE A 40 -11.28 1.89 12.06
C ILE A 40 -9.76 1.95 12.03
N ASN A 41 -9.14 2.80 12.86
CA ASN A 41 -7.69 2.88 12.99
C ASN A 41 -7.09 1.77 13.86
N ASN A 42 -7.91 0.88 14.43
CA ASN A 42 -7.41 -0.27 15.16
C ASN A 42 -6.87 -1.33 14.19
N SER A 43 -5.65 -1.82 14.45
CA SER A 43 -4.96 -2.81 13.61
C SER A 43 -5.77 -4.10 13.39
N ILE A 44 -6.52 -4.57 14.39
CA ILE A 44 -7.38 -5.76 14.26
C ILE A 44 -8.53 -5.47 13.29
N PHE A 45 -9.16 -4.31 13.41
CA PHE A 45 -10.27 -3.92 12.55
C PHE A 45 -9.82 -3.70 11.10
N GLN A 46 -8.66 -3.07 10.89
CA GLN A 46 -8.05 -2.94 9.57
C GLN A 46 -7.75 -4.30 8.94
N SER A 47 -7.28 -5.27 9.73
CA SER A 47 -7.03 -6.63 9.25
C SER A 47 -8.32 -7.35 8.85
N ILE A 48 -9.41 -7.17 9.62
CA ILE A 48 -10.73 -7.72 9.27
C ILE A 48 -11.27 -7.09 7.99
N ILE A 49 -11.15 -5.76 7.84
CA ILE A 49 -11.55 -5.06 6.62
C ILE A 49 -10.76 -5.58 5.42
N LEU A 50 -9.44 -5.68 5.54
CA LEU A 50 -8.56 -6.19 4.48
C LEU A 50 -8.94 -7.61 4.08
N PHE A 51 -9.16 -8.51 5.06
CA PHE A 51 -9.63 -9.86 4.77
C PHE A 51 -10.97 -9.87 4.06
N SER A 52 -11.91 -9.03 4.49
CA SER A 52 -13.24 -8.94 3.89
C SER A 52 -13.17 -8.49 2.43
N ILE A 53 -12.33 -7.50 2.11
CA ILE A 53 -12.11 -7.03 0.73
C ILE A 53 -11.51 -8.16 -0.13
N ILE A 54 -10.51 -8.86 0.37
CA ILE A 54 -9.86 -9.97 -0.34
C ILE A 54 -10.84 -11.12 -0.55
N LEU A 55 -11.64 -11.46 0.46
CA LEU A 55 -12.65 -12.51 0.39
C LEU A 55 -13.75 -12.17 -0.63
N MET A 56 -14.22 -10.92 -0.63
CA MET A 56 -15.22 -10.45 -1.59
C MET A 56 -14.68 -10.51 -3.03
N SER A 57 -13.42 -10.13 -3.23
CA SER A 57 -12.77 -10.14 -4.54
C SER A 57 -12.52 -11.57 -5.05
N THR A 58 -11.98 -12.43 -4.18
CA THR A 58 -11.54 -13.78 -4.56
C THR A 58 -12.69 -14.79 -4.63
N LYS A 59 -13.78 -14.53 -3.89
CA LYS A 59 -14.96 -15.42 -3.75
C LYS A 59 -14.62 -16.83 -3.23
N SER A 60 -13.42 -17.04 -2.71
CA SER A 60 -12.93 -18.33 -2.21
C SER A 60 -12.10 -18.12 -0.96
N LEU A 61 -12.52 -18.77 0.13
CA LEU A 61 -11.90 -18.62 1.45
C LEU A 61 -10.45 -19.10 1.47
N THR A 62 -10.15 -20.23 0.82
CA THR A 62 -8.79 -20.78 0.73
C THR A 62 -7.83 -19.83 0.03
N ASN A 63 -8.23 -19.30 -1.12
CA ASN A 63 -7.39 -18.38 -1.88
C ASN A 63 -7.18 -17.06 -1.11
N SER A 64 -8.19 -16.58 -0.40
CA SER A 64 -8.08 -15.36 0.42
C SER A 64 -7.09 -15.52 1.57
N ILE A 65 -7.04 -16.68 2.22
CA ILE A 65 -6.05 -16.95 3.28
C ILE A 65 -4.64 -16.95 2.70
N ILE A 66 -4.43 -17.57 1.54
CA ILE A 66 -3.12 -17.59 0.87
C ILE A 66 -2.67 -16.17 0.55
N ILE A 67 -3.56 -15.35 0.00
CA ILE A 67 -3.26 -13.94 -0.33
C ILE A 67 -2.90 -13.15 0.93
N ILE A 68 -3.65 -13.30 2.02
CA ILE A 68 -3.33 -12.65 3.30
C ILE A 68 -1.96 -13.07 3.80
N PHE A 69 -1.66 -14.37 3.76
CA PHE A 69 -0.37 -14.87 4.22
C PHE A 69 0.79 -14.25 3.43
N VAL A 70 0.63 -14.14 2.12
CA VAL A 70 1.60 -13.47 1.25
C VAL A 70 1.74 -11.99 1.61
N ILE A 71 0.63 -11.25 1.78
CA ILE A 71 0.64 -9.85 2.20
C ILE A 71 1.34 -9.67 3.55
N TYR A 72 1.07 -10.56 4.51
CA TYR A 72 1.70 -10.54 5.82
C TYR A 72 3.23 -10.66 5.72
N VAL A 73 3.72 -11.58 4.88
CA VAL A 73 5.16 -11.72 4.59
C VAL A 73 5.70 -10.43 3.95
N PHE A 74 5.00 -9.84 2.98
CA PHE A 74 5.44 -8.60 2.36
C PHE A 74 5.61 -7.47 3.38
N ILE A 75 4.61 -7.24 4.22
CA ILE A 75 4.60 -6.11 5.18
C ILE A 75 5.59 -6.35 6.32
N HIS A 76 5.59 -7.53 6.94
CA HIS A 76 6.35 -7.75 8.17
C HIS A 76 7.78 -8.24 7.95
N ILE A 77 8.10 -8.82 6.79
CA ILE A 77 9.41 -9.41 6.49
C ILE A 77 10.13 -8.63 5.39
N LEU A 78 9.47 -8.44 4.24
CA LEU A 78 10.12 -7.90 3.03
C LEU A 78 10.24 -6.38 3.05
N PHE A 79 9.24 -5.67 3.57
CA PHE A 79 9.20 -4.21 3.63
C PHE A 79 9.42 -3.66 5.03
N ASN A 80 9.77 -4.51 5.99
CA ASN A 80 10.09 -4.09 7.35
C ASN A 80 11.57 -3.73 7.44
N GLU A 81 11.86 -2.46 7.69
CA GLU A 81 13.22 -1.89 7.70
C GLU A 81 14.13 -2.51 8.77
N HIS A 82 13.54 -3.02 9.84
CA HIS A 82 14.25 -3.66 10.94
C HIS A 82 14.49 -5.16 10.71
N HIS A 83 13.87 -5.75 9.69
CA HIS A 83 13.97 -7.17 9.44
C HIS A 83 15.20 -7.54 8.60
N LYS A 84 15.82 -8.70 8.90
CA LYS A 84 17.04 -9.15 8.21
C LYS A 84 16.85 -9.32 6.69
N TYR A 85 15.64 -9.69 6.26
CA TYR A 85 15.29 -9.91 4.86
C TYR A 85 14.57 -8.71 4.21
N ASN A 86 14.72 -7.52 4.80
CA ASN A 86 14.24 -6.30 4.19
C ASN A 86 14.82 -6.12 2.77
N ILE A 87 13.96 -5.85 1.80
CA ILE A 87 14.33 -5.65 0.40
C ILE A 87 14.48 -4.18 0.03
N LEU A 88 14.06 -3.25 0.91
CA LEU A 88 14.17 -1.82 0.68
C LEU A 88 15.64 -1.37 0.67
N SER A 89 15.97 -0.46 -0.26
CA SER A 89 17.33 0.03 -0.43
C SER A 89 17.77 0.85 0.79
N LYS A 90 18.89 0.44 1.41
CA LYS A 90 19.48 1.14 2.56
C LYS A 90 19.81 2.60 2.27
N LYS A 91 20.23 2.91 1.04
CA LYS A 91 20.51 4.29 0.61
C LYS A 91 19.25 5.14 0.71
N TRP A 92 18.15 4.67 0.15
CA TRP A 92 16.87 5.39 0.16
C TRP A 92 16.34 5.56 1.59
N LEU A 93 16.40 4.51 2.41
CA LEU A 93 16.01 4.57 3.83
C LEU A 93 16.83 5.58 4.64
N TYR A 94 18.12 5.70 4.32
CA TYR A 94 19.00 6.68 4.96
C TYR A 94 18.69 8.12 4.52
N ASP A 95 18.49 8.34 3.22
CA ASP A 95 18.18 9.66 2.66
C ASP A 95 16.86 10.21 3.21
N GLU A 96 15.86 9.35 3.43
CA GLU A 96 14.57 9.67 4.06
C GLU A 96 14.63 9.71 5.60
N LYS A 97 15.80 9.48 6.22
CA LYS A 97 16.01 9.45 7.68
C LYS A 97 15.14 8.42 8.42
N ILE A 98 14.74 7.35 7.73
CA ILE A 98 13.98 6.24 8.31
C ILE A 98 14.91 5.35 9.16
N ILE A 99 16.17 5.20 8.75
CA ILE A 99 17.21 4.51 9.51
C ILE A 99 18.38 5.45 9.82
N VAL A 100 18.94 5.32 11.03
CA VAL A 100 20.23 5.92 11.40
C VAL A 100 21.26 4.80 11.44
N ASP A 101 21.91 4.53 10.31
CA ASP A 101 22.93 3.50 10.20
C ASP A 101 24.33 4.13 10.26
N GLU A 102 24.97 4.05 11.44
CA GLU A 102 26.35 4.53 11.66
C GLU A 102 27.36 3.86 10.71
N LYS A 103 27.12 2.60 10.35
CA LYS A 103 27.98 1.86 9.43
C LYS A 103 27.85 2.38 8.01
N TYR A 104 26.64 2.75 7.58
CA TYR A 104 26.42 3.38 6.28
C TYR A 104 27.16 4.72 6.19
N ASN A 105 27.07 5.55 7.24
CA ASN A 105 27.81 6.81 7.30
C ASN A 105 29.32 6.62 7.18
N LYS A 106 29.86 5.66 7.93
CA LYS A 106 31.30 5.35 7.87
C LYS A 106 31.75 4.93 6.48
N ILE A 107 30.98 4.11 5.78
CA ILE A 107 31.32 3.67 4.40
C ILE A 107 31.22 4.85 3.43
N LYS A 108 30.18 5.68 3.55
CA LYS A 108 30.01 6.88 2.72
C LYS A 108 31.18 7.86 2.88
N GLU A 109 31.62 8.10 4.11
CA GLU A 109 32.76 8.97 4.40
C GLU A 109 34.07 8.43 3.81
N ILE A 110 34.34 7.12 3.95
CA ILE A 110 35.52 6.48 3.34
C ILE A 110 35.49 6.63 1.83
N TYR A 111 34.32 6.48 1.20
CA TYR A 111 34.19 6.60 -0.25
C TYR A 111 34.45 8.04 -0.73
N ILE A 112 33.90 9.04 -0.06
CA ILE A 112 34.13 10.46 -0.37
C ILE A 112 35.62 10.80 -0.20
N LYS A 113 36.25 10.29 0.87
CA LYS A 113 37.68 10.49 1.12
C LYS A 113 38.52 9.93 -0.04
N ASN A 114 38.29 8.67 -0.42
CA ASN A 114 39.06 8.03 -1.49
C ASN A 114 38.90 8.75 -2.84
N ILE A 115 37.73 9.31 -3.14
CA ILE A 115 37.53 10.09 -4.38
C ILE A 115 38.35 11.39 -4.33
N ASN A 116 38.31 12.12 -3.21
CA ASN A 116 39.07 13.35 -3.07
C ASN A 116 40.58 13.09 -3.17
N ASP A 117 41.05 11.97 -2.64
CA ASP A 117 42.45 11.55 -2.72
C ASP A 117 42.90 11.17 -4.16
N ILE A 118 41.97 10.91 -5.08
CA ILE A 118 42.26 10.58 -6.50
C ILE A 118 42.17 11.81 -7.42
N VAL A 119 41.32 12.77 -7.06
CA VAL A 119 41.02 13.97 -7.89
C VAL A 119 42.01 15.12 -7.61
N ILE A 120 42.80 15.04 -6.55
CA ILE A 120 43.91 15.96 -6.19
C ILE A 120 45.24 15.31 -6.57
#